data_AF-Q5E0G0-F1
#
_entry.id   AF-Q5E0G0-F1
#
_cell.length_a   1.000
_cell.length_b   1.000
_cell.length_c   1.000
_cell.angle_alpha   90.00
_cell.angle_beta   90.00
_cell.angle_gamma   90.00
#
_symmetry.space_group_name_H-M   'P 1'
#
loop_
_entity.id
_entity.type
_entity.pdbx_description
1 polymer ?
#
loop_
_entity_poly.entity_id
_entity_poly.type
_entity_poly.pdbx_seq_one_letter_code
_entity_poly.pdbx_strand_id
1 'polypeptide(L)'
;MPQLDIHGYHIHVYFDESNIDYAIALTESVHKEYGYELGRINKKPVGPHPVWSRQVSFKQENYDEVLTYLTLHQNGLSILIHPLTDDEYLDHTQSAVWLGTPLKLDISIFTKK
;
A
#
# COMPACT_ATOMS: atom_id res chain seq x y z
N MET A 1 -21.63 15.79 4.58
CA MET A 1 -21.00 14.57 4.04
C MET A 1 -20.73 13.69 5.24
N PRO A 2 -21.10 12.39 5.26
CA PRO A 2 -20.63 11.52 6.34
C PRO A 2 -19.10 11.55 6.32
N GLN A 3 -18.51 11.76 7.49
CA GLN A 3 -17.07 11.66 7.68
C GLN A 3 -16.68 10.21 7.40
N LEU A 4 -15.77 10.00 6.44
CA LEU A 4 -15.19 8.68 6.22
C LEU A 4 -14.38 8.36 7.48
N ASP A 5 -14.76 7.31 8.20
CA ASP A 5 -14.02 6.88 9.39
C ASP A 5 -12.79 6.11 8.92
N ILE A 6 -11.64 6.81 8.92
CA ILE A 6 -10.36 6.26 8.45
C ILE A 6 -9.59 5.80 9.68
N HIS A 7 -9.36 4.50 9.78
CA HIS A 7 -8.66 3.91 10.92
C HIS A 7 -7.13 3.89 10.75
N GLY A 8 -6.66 4.14 9.54
CA GLY A 8 -5.26 4.10 9.16
C GLY A 8 -5.11 3.96 7.65
N TYR A 9 -3.91 3.60 7.22
CA TYR A 9 -3.59 3.39 5.82
C TYR A 9 -2.70 2.16 5.66
N HIS A 10 -2.82 1.53 4.49
CA HIS A 10 -1.84 0.59 3.99
C HIS A 10 -1.08 1.18 2.82
N ILE A 11 0.22 0.87 2.77
CA ILE A 11 0.95 0.85 1.51
C ILE A 11 1.19 -0.58 1.08
N HIS A 12 1.09 -0.84 -0.22
CA HIS A 12 1.59 -2.05 -0.86
C HIS A 12 2.65 -1.66 -1.88
N VAL A 13 3.90 -2.00 -1.56
CA VAL A 13 5.03 -1.82 -2.46
C VAL A 13 5.12 -3.06 -3.36
N TYR A 14 4.99 -2.87 -4.67
CA TYR A 14 5.05 -3.94 -5.65
C TYR A 14 6.46 -4.05 -6.23
N PHE A 15 6.92 -5.29 -6.41
CA PHE A 15 8.28 -5.59 -6.85
C PHE A 15 8.32 -6.90 -7.65
N ASP A 16 9.51 -7.27 -8.11
CA ASP A 16 9.84 -8.55 -8.72
C ASP A 16 11.28 -8.95 -8.34
N GLU A 17 11.85 -9.94 -9.01
CA GLU A 17 13.21 -10.42 -8.76
C GLU A 17 14.28 -9.32 -8.92
N SER A 18 14.07 -8.35 -9.80
CA SER A 18 15.05 -7.33 -10.15
C SER A 18 15.21 -6.23 -9.10
N ASN A 19 14.18 -6.00 -8.27
CA ASN A 19 14.12 -4.87 -7.34
C ASN A 19 13.66 -5.24 -5.92
N ILE A 20 13.58 -6.54 -5.62
CA ILE A 20 13.14 -7.05 -4.32
C ILE A 20 13.92 -6.48 -3.13
N ASP A 21 15.25 -6.42 -3.20
CA ASP A 21 16.07 -5.96 -2.08
C ASP A 21 15.77 -4.49 -1.74
N TYR A 22 15.57 -3.67 -2.78
CA TYR A 22 15.19 -2.27 -2.59
C TYR A 22 13.79 -2.12 -2.01
N ALA A 23 12.82 -2.90 -2.49
CA ALA A 23 11.46 -2.88 -1.95
C ALA A 23 11.39 -3.33 -0.48
N ILE A 24 12.21 -4.32 -0.11
CA ILE A 24 12.37 -4.77 1.28
C ILE A 24 12.94 -3.63 2.14
N ALA A 25 14.04 -3.01 1.71
CA ALA A 25 14.66 -1.91 2.46
C ALA A 25 13.74 -0.69 2.60
N LEU A 26 12.98 -0.36 1.54
CA LEU A 26 12.02 0.74 1.54
C LEU A 26 10.90 0.50 2.56
N THR A 27 10.27 -0.68 2.51
CA THR A 27 9.20 -1.04 3.44
C THR A 27 9.66 -1.13 4.89
N GLU A 28 10.89 -1.60 5.14
CA GLU A 28 11.49 -1.61 6.47
C GLU A 28 11.75 -0.21 7.02
N SER A 29 12.20 0.72 6.16
CA SER A 29 12.42 2.12 6.54
C SER A 29 11.11 2.80 6.92
N VAL A 30 10.08 2.67 6.07
CA VAL A 30 8.75 3.23 6.35
C VAL A 30 8.15 2.63 7.61
N HIS A 31 8.24 1.32 7.79
CA HIS A 31 7.72 0.66 8.99
C HIS A 31 8.42 1.14 10.26
N LYS A 32 9.75 1.23 10.23
CA LYS A 32 10.53 1.65 11.39
C LYS A 32 10.16 3.05 11.88
N GLU A 33 9.85 3.96 10.96
CA GLU A 33 9.61 5.36 11.28
C GLU A 33 8.13 5.67 11.53
N TYR A 34 7.21 5.04 10.79
CA TYR A 34 5.79 5.41 10.77
C TYR A 34 4.83 4.23 10.97
N GLY A 35 5.30 3.00 10.80
CA GLY A 35 4.45 1.81 10.77
C GLY A 35 4.18 1.21 12.15
N TYR A 36 3.04 0.54 12.27
CA TYR A 36 2.72 -0.33 13.40
C TYR A 36 2.65 -1.81 13.01
N GLU A 37 2.58 -2.11 11.71
CA GLU A 37 2.60 -3.47 11.18
C GLU A 37 3.39 -3.53 9.87
N LEU A 38 4.18 -4.61 9.72
CA LEU A 38 4.94 -4.92 8.52
C LEU A 38 4.55 -6.29 8.00
N GLY A 39 4.03 -6.32 6.78
CA GLY A 39 3.63 -7.55 6.12
C GLY A 39 4.79 -8.44 5.72
N ARG A 40 4.45 -9.68 5.32
CA ARG A 40 5.38 -10.65 4.74
C ARG A 40 5.87 -10.20 3.37
N ILE A 41 7.04 -10.71 2.98
CA ILE A 41 7.55 -10.60 1.62
C ILE A 41 6.80 -11.62 0.75
N ASN A 42 5.81 -11.18 -0.02
CA ASN A 42 5.04 -12.08 -0.88
C ASN A 42 5.69 -12.17 -2.26
N LYS A 43 6.32 -13.31 -2.58
CA LYS A 43 6.87 -13.61 -3.92
C LYS A 43 5.86 -14.27 -4.85
N LYS A 44 4.59 -13.88 -4.74
CA LYS A 44 3.45 -14.35 -5.55
C LYS A 44 2.25 -13.41 -5.38
N PRO A 45 1.26 -13.45 -6.28
CA PRO A 45 -0.02 -12.77 -6.08
C PRO A 45 -0.72 -13.26 -4.80
N VAL A 46 -1.28 -12.33 -4.02
CA VAL A 46 -2.02 -12.60 -2.78
C VAL A 46 -3.17 -11.61 -2.67
N GLY A 47 -4.40 -12.10 -2.43
CA GLY A 47 -5.58 -11.23 -2.33
C GLY A 47 -5.77 -10.42 -3.62
N PRO A 48 -5.96 -9.09 -3.56
CA PRO A 48 -6.23 -8.26 -4.74
C PRO A 48 -4.95 -7.93 -5.51
N HIS A 49 -3.78 -8.29 -4.99
CA HIS A 49 -2.48 -7.85 -5.46
C HIS A 49 -1.97 -8.77 -6.58
N PRO A 50 -1.80 -8.27 -7.81
CA PRO A 50 -1.57 -9.11 -8.99
C PRO A 50 -0.11 -9.57 -9.16
N VAL A 51 0.81 -9.02 -8.37
CA VAL A 51 2.27 -9.31 -8.44
C VAL A 51 2.84 -9.39 -7.03
N TRP A 52 4.16 -9.56 -6.91
CA TRP A 52 4.83 -9.64 -5.61
C TRP A 52 4.70 -8.31 -4.87
N SER A 53 4.50 -8.39 -3.56
CA SER A 53 4.28 -7.20 -2.76
C SER A 53 4.65 -7.38 -1.30
N ARG A 54 4.81 -6.25 -0.62
CA ARG A 54 4.92 -6.19 0.84
C ARG A 54 4.13 -4.98 1.35
N GLN A 55 3.40 -5.22 2.42
CA GLN A 55 2.53 -4.24 3.04
C GLN A 55 3.22 -3.53 4.20
N VAL A 56 2.94 -2.24 4.40
CA VAL A 56 3.15 -1.56 5.69
C VAL A 56 1.86 -0.88 6.10
N SER A 57 1.47 -1.01 7.37
CA SER A 57 0.32 -0.33 7.95
C SER A 57 0.77 0.79 8.88
N PHE A 58 0.16 1.97 8.75
CA PHE A 58 0.51 3.17 9.51
C PHE A 58 -0.73 4.01 9.83
N LYS A 59 -0.61 4.90 10.83
CA LYS A 59 -1.74 5.71 11.31
C LYS A 59 -2.05 6.88 10.38
N GLN A 60 -3.30 7.34 10.41
CA GLN A 60 -3.76 8.49 9.61
C GLN A 60 -2.91 9.75 9.83
N GLU A 61 -2.45 10.00 11.06
CA GLU A 61 -1.63 11.18 11.37
C GLU A 61 -0.29 11.24 10.61
N ASN A 62 0.20 10.11 10.07
CA ASN A 62 1.49 10.03 9.37
C ASN A 62 1.34 10.04 7.84
N TYR A 63 0.14 10.27 7.31
CA TYR A 63 -0.12 10.14 5.88
C TYR A 63 0.74 11.07 5.02
N ASP A 64 0.84 12.34 5.37
CA ASP A 64 1.58 13.32 4.58
C ASP A 64 3.09 13.04 4.60
N GLU A 65 3.64 12.63 5.75
CA GLU A 65 5.04 12.26 5.90
C GLU A 65 5.37 10.99 5.11
N VAL A 66 4.55 9.95 5.21
CA VAL A 66 4.75 8.69 4.47
C VAL A 66 4.64 8.94 2.97
N LEU A 67 3.64 9.70 2.51
CA LEU A 67 3.46 10.02 1.10
C LEU A 67 4.67 10.80 0.55
N THR A 68 5.15 11.79 1.31
CA THR A 68 6.34 12.58 0.95
C THR A 68 7.58 11.68 0.87
N TYR A 69 7.81 10.84 1.89
CA TYR A 69 8.94 9.94 1.94
C TYR A 69 8.93 8.97 0.75
N LEU A 70 7.79 8.34 0.46
CA LEU A 70 7.66 7.40 -0.65
C LEU A 70 7.85 8.09 -2.01
N THR A 71 7.35 9.32 -2.18
CA THR A 71 7.55 10.07 -3.43
C THR A 71 9.03 10.31 -3.72
N LEU A 72 9.84 10.57 -2.68
CA LEU A 72 11.28 10.79 -2.81
C LEU A 72 12.09 9.48 -3.02
N HIS A 73 11.58 8.36 -2.51
CA HIS A 73 12.29 7.07 -2.49
C HIS A 73 11.59 5.97 -3.32
N GLN A 74 10.64 6.32 -4.18
CA GLN A 74 9.87 5.38 -5.00
C GLN A 74 10.78 4.55 -5.91
N ASN A 75 11.82 5.17 -6.47
CA ASN A 75 12.84 4.54 -7.33
C ASN A 75 12.25 3.62 -8.42
N GLY A 76 11.18 4.07 -9.09
CA GLY A 76 10.53 3.32 -10.17
C GLY A 76 9.63 2.16 -9.73
N LEU A 77 9.50 1.89 -8.42
CA LEU A 77 8.51 0.95 -7.91
C LEU A 77 7.08 1.48 -8.12
N SER A 78 6.14 0.55 -8.25
CA SER A 78 4.71 0.84 -8.15
C SER A 78 4.28 0.69 -6.70
N ILE A 79 3.54 1.66 -6.17
CA ILE A 79 3.09 1.65 -4.78
C ILE A 79 1.61 2.05 -4.74
N LEU A 80 0.79 1.15 -4.20
CA LEU A 80 -0.61 1.44 -3.86
C LEU A 80 -0.65 1.96 -2.43
N ILE A 81 -1.35 3.06 -2.21
CA ILE A 81 -1.63 3.63 -0.89
C ILE A 81 -3.15 3.71 -0.77
N HIS A 82 -3.74 3.13 0.25
CA HIS A 82 -5.19 3.21 0.45
C HIS A 82 -5.56 3.37 1.93
N PRO A 83 -6.67 4.05 2.24
CA PRO A 83 -7.18 4.14 3.60
C PRO A 83 -7.72 2.78 4.06
N LEU A 84 -7.94 2.68 5.37
CA LEU A 84 -8.65 1.58 6.00
C LEU A 84 -9.98 2.09 6.53
N THR A 85 -11.06 1.75 5.84
CA THR A 85 -12.44 2.03 6.23
C THR A 85 -13.23 0.73 6.28
N ASP A 86 -14.54 0.82 6.52
CA ASP A 86 -15.44 -0.33 6.47
C ASP A 86 -15.73 -0.83 5.04
N ASP A 87 -15.29 -0.12 3.99
CA ASP A 87 -15.51 -0.47 2.58
C ASP A 87 -14.19 -0.73 1.84
N GLU A 88 -13.73 -1.99 1.93
CA GLU A 88 -12.50 -2.42 1.26
C GLU A 88 -12.53 -2.22 -0.26
N TYR A 89 -13.70 -2.32 -0.89
CA TYR A 89 -13.80 -2.11 -2.34
C TYR A 89 -13.49 -0.65 -2.69
N LEU A 90 -14.08 0.31 -1.97
CA LEU A 90 -13.80 1.73 -2.18
C LEU A 90 -12.36 2.08 -1.80
N ASP A 91 -11.86 1.53 -0.69
CA ASP A 91 -10.48 1.73 -0.24
C ASP A 91 -9.49 1.40 -1.36
N HIS A 92 -9.62 0.22 -1.97
CA HIS A 92 -8.68 -0.26 -3.00
C HIS A 92 -8.94 0.30 -4.41
N THR A 93 -10.02 1.07 -4.62
CA THR A 93 -10.38 1.59 -5.94
C THR A 93 -10.43 3.11 -5.97
N GLN A 94 -11.49 3.72 -5.46
CA GLN A 94 -11.77 5.15 -5.61
C GLN A 94 -10.98 5.99 -4.60
N SER A 95 -10.71 5.43 -3.43
CA SER A 95 -9.99 6.10 -2.34
C SER A 95 -8.48 5.84 -2.38
N ALA A 96 -8.02 5.02 -3.32
CA ALA A 96 -6.62 4.65 -3.48
C ALA A 96 -5.81 5.71 -4.23
N VAL A 97 -4.56 5.86 -3.82
CA VAL A 97 -3.53 6.65 -4.51
C VAL A 97 -2.44 5.71 -5.02
N TRP A 98 -1.90 6.02 -6.20
CA TRP A 98 -0.78 5.30 -6.78
C TRP A 98 0.44 6.21 -6.92
N LEU A 99 1.59 5.71 -6.49
CA LEU A 99 2.90 6.22 -6.91
C LEU A 99 3.49 5.26 -7.94
N GLY A 100 4.09 5.82 -8.99
CA GLY A 100 4.57 5.04 -10.14
C GLY A 100 3.44 4.54 -11.04
N THR A 101 3.61 3.37 -11.64
CA THR A 101 2.65 2.81 -12.60
C THR A 101 1.55 2.04 -11.88
N PRO A 102 0.26 2.44 -11.99
CA PRO A 102 -0.83 1.68 -11.39
C PRO A 102 -0.93 0.26 -11.93
N LEU A 103 -1.21 -0.70 -11.06
CA LEU A 103 -1.47 -2.09 -11.44
C LEU A 103 -2.96 -2.41 -11.38
N LYS A 104 -3.42 -3.27 -12.29
CA LYS A 104 -4.80 -3.74 -12.29
C LYS A 104 -5.00 -4.76 -11.16
N LEU A 105 -5.61 -4.32 -10.07
CA LEU A 105 -5.95 -5.19 -8.94
C LEU A 105 -7.06 -6.19 -9.30
N ASP A 106 -7.05 -7.34 -8.63
CA ASP A 106 -8.18 -8.28 -8.66
C ASP A 106 -9.26 -7.83 -7.67
N ILE A 107 -10.10 -6.91 -8.12
CA ILE A 107 -11.20 -6.36 -7.32
C ILE A 107 -12.38 -7.34 -7.15
N SER A 108 -12.35 -8.49 -7.83
CA SER A 108 -13.46 -9.46 -7.76
C SER A 108 -13.56 -10.16 -6.40
N ILE A 109 -12.49 -10.09 -5.61
CA ILE A 109 -12.44 -10.66 -4.27
C ILE A 109 -13.28 -9.87 -3.26
N PHE A 110 -13.52 -8.59 -3.51
CA PHE A 110 -14.23 -7.73 -2.57
C PHE A 110 -15.73 -7.95 -2.71
N THR A 111 -16.39 -8.18 -1.58
CA THR A 111 -17.84 -8.14 -1.54
C THR A 111 -18.26 -6.68 -1.46
N LYS A 112 -18.98 -6.18 -2.46
CA LYS A 112 -19.60 -4.85 -2.37
C LYS A 112 -20.55 -4.83 -1.18
N LYS A 113 -20.32 -3.95 -0.21
CA LYS A 113 -21.29 -3.67 0.85
C LYS A 113 -22.41 -2.77 0.33
#